data_AF-A0A835W3V3-F1
#
_entry.id   AF-A0A835W3V3-F1
#
_cell.length_a   1.000
_cell.length_b   1.000
_cell.length_c   1.000
_cell.angle_alpha   90.00
_cell.angle_beta   90.00
_cell.angle_gamma   90.00
#
_symmetry.space_group_name_H-M   'P 1'
#
loop_
_entity.id
_entity.type
_entity.pdbx_description
1 polymer ?
#
loop_
_entity_poly.entity_id
_entity_poly.type
_entity_poly.pdbx_seq_one_letter_code
_entity_poly.pdbx_strand_id
1 'polypeptide(L)' 'MLLVGTFPFNAFLAGFLSCVGFFALTVCLRMQVDPANKEFSGISPERAFADYCLANLVLHLVVWNYMG' A
#
# COMPACT_ATOMS: atom_id res chain seq x y z
N MET A 1 -7.18 -28.84 8.31
CA MET A 1 -7.33 -27.61 7.49
C MET A 1 -5.92 -27.10 7.13
N LEU A 2 -5.10 -27.97 6.54
CA LEU A 2 -3.63 -27.83 6.55
C LEU A 2 -3.00 -27.91 5.15
N LEU A 3 -3.81 -27.83 4.08
CA LEU A 3 -3.26 -27.91 2.71
C LEU A 3 -4.05 -27.17 1.61
N VAL A 4 -5.20 -26.57 1.92
CA VAL A 4 -5.92 -25.68 1.00
C VAL A 4 -6.65 -24.61 1.83
N GLY A 5 -6.03 -23.45 2.01
CA GLY A 5 -6.79 -22.22 2.18
C GLY A 5 -7.24 -21.81 0.78
N THR A 6 -8.51 -22.03 0.42
CA THR A 6 -9.20 -21.48 -0.78
C THR A 6 -8.32 -21.18 -2.01
N PHE A 7 -7.42 -22.09 -2.40
CA PHE A 7 -6.46 -21.85 -3.47
C PHE A 7 -7.18 -22.07 -4.81
N PRO A 8 -7.21 -21.10 -5.76
CA PRO A 8 -6.32 -19.93 -5.94
C PRO A 8 -6.93 -18.56 -5.57
N PHE A 9 -8.10 -18.51 -4.91
CA PHE A 9 -8.83 -17.26 -4.71
C PHE A 9 -8.12 -16.29 -3.75
N ASN A 10 -7.54 -16.77 -2.64
CA ASN A 10 -6.81 -15.89 -1.71
C ASN A 10 -5.54 -15.33 -2.33
N ALA A 11 -4.79 -16.14 -3.07
CA ALA A 11 -3.61 -15.67 -3.79
C ALA A 11 -3.97 -14.63 -4.87
N PHE A 12 -5.08 -14.84 -5.60
CA PHE A 12 -5.62 -13.86 -6.53
C PHE A 12 -6.02 -12.56 -5.81
N LEU A 13 -6.79 -12.67 -4.72
CA LEU A 13 -7.26 -11.51 -3.98
C LEU A 13 -6.10 -10.74 -3.35
N ALA A 14 -5.12 -11.44 -2.79
CA ALA A 14 -3.91 -10.84 -2.23
C ALA A 14 -3.12 -10.07 -3.30
N GLY A 15 -2.92 -10.67 -4.48
CA GLY A 15 -2.27 -9.99 -5.60
C GLY A 15 -3.05 -8.76 -6.08
N PHE A 16 -4.37 -8.91 -6.25
CA PHE A 16 -5.24 -7.80 -6.66
C PHE A 16 -5.22 -6.64 -5.64
N LEU A 17 -5.38 -6.95 -4.34
CA LEU A 17 -5.36 -5.97 -3.26
C LEU A 17 -3.98 -5.33 -3.10
N SER A 18 -2.89 -6.07 -3.33
CA SER A 18 -1.53 -5.50 -3.35
C SER A 18 -1.39 -4.42 -4.41
N CYS A 19 -1.87 -4.68 -5.63
CA CYS A 19 -1.82 -3.71 -6.73
C CYS A 19 -2.68 -2.48 -6.44
N VAL A 20 -3.92 -2.68 -5.95
CA VAL A 20 -4.83 -1.57 -5.59
C VAL A 20 -4.28 -0.75 -4.42
N GLY A 21 -3.75 -1.42 -3.39
CA GLY A 21 -3.14 -0.76 -2.23
C GLY A 21 -1.92 0.07 -2.62
N PHE A 22 -1.00 -0.49 -3.42
CA PHE A 22 0.16 0.22 -3.92
C PHE A 22 -0.23 1.44 -4.76
N PHE A 23 -1.21 1.28 -5.66
CA PHE A 23 -1.75 2.38 -6.46
C PHE A 23 -2.31 3.51 -5.57
N ALA A 24 -3.14 3.17 -4.59
CA ALA A 24 -3.73 4.16 -3.68
C ALA A 24 -2.65 4.91 -2.88
N LEU A 25 -1.68 4.20 -2.30
CA LEU A 25 -0.56 4.81 -1.58
C LEU A 25 0.27 5.74 -2.49
N THR A 26 0.46 5.36 -3.74
CA THR A 26 1.22 6.18 -4.73
C THR A 26 0.46 7.46 -5.08
N VAL A 27 -0.87 7.38 -5.23
CA VAL A 27 -1.73 8.57 -5.43
C VAL A 27 -1.66 9.49 -4.21
N CYS A 28 -1.71 8.94 -2.99
CA CYS A 28 -1.56 9.73 -1.77
C CYS A 28 -0.20 10.43 -1.70
N LEU A 29 0.90 9.72 -2.00
CA LEU A 29 2.23 10.33 -2.05
C LEU A 29 2.27 11.46 -3.07
N ARG A 30 1.75 11.24 -4.30
CA ARG A 30 1.67 12.27 -5.33
C ARG A 30 0.95 13.52 -4.83
N MET A 31 -0.19 13.35 -4.17
CA MET A 31 -0.96 14.48 -3.65
C MET A 31 -0.19 15.25 -2.58
N GLN A 32 0.56 14.57 -1.72
CA GLN A 32 1.33 15.19 -0.63
C GLN A 32 2.60 15.91 -1.10
N VAL A 33 3.25 15.43 -2.16
CA VAL A 33 4.51 16.02 -2.67
C VAL A 33 4.28 17.10 -3.73
N ASP A 34 3.07 17.22 -4.27
CA ASP A 34 2.73 18.22 -5.28
C ASP A 34 2.61 19.62 -4.62
N PRO A 35 3.49 20.58 -4.96
CA PRO A 35 3.45 21.91 -4.37
C PRO A 35 2.19 22.71 -4.73
N ALA A 36 1.43 22.30 -5.75
CA ALA A 36 0.13 22.89 -6.06
C ALA A 36 -0.94 22.58 -4.99
N ASN A 37 -0.78 21.48 -4.26
CA ASN A 37 -1.74 21.05 -3.22
C ASN A 37 -1.41 21.70 -1.87
N LYS A 38 -2.01 22.88 -1.63
CA LYS A 38 -1.76 23.67 -0.42
C LYS A 38 -2.24 23.01 0.89
N GLU A 39 -3.14 22.04 0.80
CA GLU A 39 -3.66 21.26 1.94
C GLU A 39 -2.55 20.48 2.67
N PHE A 40 -1.46 20.13 1.97
CA PHE A 40 -0.35 19.35 2.51
C PHE A 40 0.91 20.19 2.79
N SER A 41 0.81 21.52 2.75
CA SER A 41 1.96 22.45 2.93
C SER A 41 2.69 22.34 4.27
N GLY A 42 2.07 21.73 5.29
CA GLY A 42 2.70 21.44 6.59
C GLY A 42 3.46 20.11 6.66
N ILE A 43 3.41 19.29 5.61
CA ILE A 43 4.10 18.00 5.54
C ILE A 43 5.30 18.18 4.60
N SER A 44 6.50 17.87 5.11
CA SER A 44 7.70 17.90 4.26
C SER A 44 7.69 16.71 3.28
N PRO A 45 8.23 16.86 2.06
CA PRO A 45 8.30 15.76 1.09
C PRO A 45 9.03 14.52 1.63
N GLU A 46 10.05 14.72 2.47
CA GLU A 46 10.81 13.63 3.11
C GLU A 46 9.94 12.85 4.10
N ARG A 47 9.08 13.54 4.85
CA ARG A 47 8.11 12.90 5.75
C ARG A 47 7.05 12.13 4.97
N ALA A 48 6.47 12.75 3.94
CA ALA A 48 5.51 12.08 3.06
C ALA A 48 6.08 10.79 2.45
N PHE A 49 7.35 10.84 2.02
CA PHE A 49 8.06 9.67 1.52
C PHE A 49 8.29 8.60 2.60
N ALA A 50 8.69 8.98 3.81
CA ALA A 50 8.87 8.06 4.92
C ALA A 50 7.55 7.34 5.29
N ASP A 51 6.45 8.08 5.38
CA ASP A 51 5.12 7.55 5.65
C ASP A 51 4.67 6.59 4.53
N TYR A 52 4.95 6.94 3.26
CA TYR A 52 4.71 6.07 2.12
C TYR A 52 5.50 4.75 2.18
N CYS A 53 6.79 4.79 2.54
CA CYS A 53 7.61 3.59 2.70
C CYS A 53 7.09 2.68 3.82
N LEU A 54 6.74 3.25 4.97
CA LEU A 54 6.18 2.50 6.10
C LEU A 54 4.83 1.87 5.74
N ALA A 55 3.94 2.62 5.09
CA ALA A 55 2.65 2.11 4.65
C ALA A 55 2.79 0.97 3.64
N ASN A 56 3.73 1.09 2.69
CA ASN A 56 4.03 0.01 1.75
C ASN A 56 4.60 -1.22 2.43
N LEU A 57 5.48 -1.06 3.42
CA LEU A 57 6.03 -2.20 4.16
C LEU A 57 4.92 -2.96 4.90
N VAL A 58 4.02 -2.24 5.58
CA VAL A 58 2.85 -2.85 6.25
C VAL A 58 1.93 -3.53 5.23
N LEU A 59 1.64 -2.88 4.10
CA LEU A 59 0.81 -3.46 3.04
C LEU A 59 1.38 -4.80 2.55
N HIS A 60 2.66 -4.84 2.20
CA HIS A 60 3.29 -6.06 1.66
C HIS A 60 3.40 -7.16 2.73
N LEU A 61 3.61 -6.82 4.01
CA LEU A 61 3.57 -7.79 5.10
C LEU A 61 2.18 -8.43 5.26
N VAL A 62 1.12 -7.62 5.21
CA VAL A 62 -0.27 -8.11 5.29
C VAL A 62 -0.62 -8.96 4.08
N VAL A 63 -0.25 -8.53 2.88
CA VAL A 63 -0.44 -9.30 1.64
C VAL A 63 0.26 -10.65 1.74
N TRP A 64 1.53 -10.69 2.15
CA TRP A 64 2.27 -11.94 2.31
C TRP A 64 1.64 -12.88 3.34
N ASN A 65 1.16 -12.33 4.45
CA ASN A 65 0.45 -13.11 5.48
C ASN A 65 -0.89 -13.68 4.96
N TYR A 66 -1.61 -12.92 4.12
CA TYR A 66 -2.91 -13.30 3.59
C TYR A 66 -2.84 -14.23 2.36
N MET A 67 -1.70 -14.25 1.66
CA MET A 67 -1.46 -15.14 0.51
C MET A 67 -1.47 -16.63 0.87
N GLY A 68 -1.20 -16.98 2.14
CA GLY A 68 -1.08 -18.36 2.66
C GLY A 68 -2.40 -19.00 3.04
#